data_AF-A0A524MSZ7-F1
#
_entry.id   AF-A0A524MSZ7-F1
#
_cell.length_a   1.000
_cell.length_b   1.000
_cell.length_c   1.000
_cell.angle_alpha   90.00
_cell.angle_beta   90.00
_cell.angle_gamma   90.00
#
_symmetry.space_group_name_H-M   'P 1'
#
loop_
_entity.id
_entity.type
_entity.pdbx_description
1 polymer ?
#
loop_
_entity_poly.entity_id
_entity_poly.type
_entity_poly.pdbx_seq_one_letter_code
_entity_poly.pdbx_strand_id
1 'polypeptide(L)'
;MIELSAIRDIVAIFGVIAGFSYYVLTVRATRRNQQQQLETRQAQFFMQIRDNWDMDMIGRRSEIMVWEWDDYHDFIGKYGPDSNPEAWRKLISVGSFFEGLGVMVERGFIDPYLVDDLLSGPIIQFWEKTSPFFLEMRKVMNWPQAGEWLEYLYDVVKEIRDKQHPEIKHMPTSLKWKRN
;
A
#
# COMPACT_ATOMS: atom_id res chain seq x y z
N MET A 1 -37.56 3.90 -62.82
CA MET A 1 -37.78 4.89 -61.74
C MET A 1 -37.36 4.21 -60.45
N ILE A 2 -36.49 4.82 -59.65
CA ILE A 2 -36.16 4.26 -58.33
C ILE A 2 -37.43 4.35 -57.47
N GLU A 3 -37.85 3.24 -56.87
CA GLU A 3 -39.00 3.24 -55.97
C GLU A 3 -38.64 3.97 -54.65
N LEU A 4 -39.57 4.77 -54.16
CA LEU A 4 -39.40 5.54 -52.92
C LEU A 4 -39.10 4.62 -51.71
N SER A 5 -39.60 3.39 -51.74
CA SER A 5 -39.29 2.31 -50.80
C SER A 5 -37.80 2.01 -50.73
N ALA A 6 -37.14 1.87 -51.88
CA ALA A 6 -35.71 1.58 -51.97
C ALA A 6 -34.84 2.70 -51.36
N ILE A 7 -35.21 3.96 -51.60
CA ILE A 7 -34.50 5.12 -51.02
C ILE A 7 -34.63 5.12 -49.49
N ARG A 8 -35.84 4.88 -48.97
CA ARG A 8 -36.10 4.84 -47.53
C ARG A 8 -35.30 3.72 -46.85
N ASP A 9 -35.28 2.53 -47.44
CA ASP A 9 -34.61 1.38 -46.86
C ASP A 9 -33.07 1.58 -46.85
N ILE A 10 -32.51 2.20 -47.89
CA ILE A 10 -31.10 2.59 -47.92
C ILE A 10 -30.78 3.59 -46.80
N VAL A 11 -31.59 4.63 -46.61
CA VAL A 11 -31.41 5.62 -45.53
C VAL A 11 -31.49 4.95 -44.15
N ALA A 12 -32.43 4.03 -43.95
CA ALA A 12 -32.57 3.29 -42.70
C ALA A 12 -31.33 2.41 -42.43
N ILE A 13 -30.84 1.68 -43.44
CA ILE A 13 -29.63 0.84 -43.31
C ILE A 13 -28.41 1.70 -42.97
N PHE A 14 -28.19 2.82 -43.66
CA PHE A 14 -27.08 3.73 -43.35
C PHE A 14 -27.20 4.34 -41.96
N GLY A 15 -28.42 4.70 -41.52
CA GLY A 15 -28.67 5.19 -40.18
C GLY A 15 -28.30 4.17 -39.09
N VAL A 16 -28.68 2.90 -39.27
CA VAL A 16 -28.33 1.81 -38.35
C VAL A 16 -26.82 1.56 -38.33
N ILE A 17 -26.18 1.50 -39.50
CA ILE A 17 -24.73 1.30 -39.60
C ILE A 17 -23.98 2.46 -38.92
N ALA A 18 -24.38 3.71 -39.18
CA ALA A 18 -23.78 4.88 -38.56
C ALA A 18 -23.96 4.88 -37.03
N GLY A 19 -25.17 4.58 -36.54
CA GLY A 19 -25.46 4.48 -35.11
C GLY A 19 -24.66 3.37 -34.43
N PHE A 20 -24.60 2.19 -35.03
CA PHE A 20 -23.81 1.06 -34.51
C PHE A 20 -22.30 1.38 -34.53
N SER A 21 -21.81 2.00 -35.60
CA SER A 21 -20.41 2.39 -35.72
C SER A 21 -20.03 3.42 -34.67
N TYR A 22 -20.87 4.44 -34.46
CA TYR A 22 -20.70 5.43 -33.39
C TYR A 22 -20.68 4.77 -32.01
N TYR A 23 -21.63 3.87 -31.73
CA TYR A 23 -21.69 3.14 -30.47
C TYR A 23 -20.40 2.34 -30.20
N VAL A 24 -19.90 1.59 -31.19
CA VAL A 24 -18.65 0.82 -31.05
C VAL A 24 -17.46 1.74 -30.79
N LEU A 25 -17.36 2.87 -31.48
CA LEU A 25 -16.30 3.86 -31.26
C LEU A 25 -16.39 4.47 -29.85
N THR A 26 -17.58 4.84 -29.39
CA THR A 26 -17.79 5.38 -28.05
C THR A 26 -17.43 4.35 -26.98
N VAL A 27 -17.87 3.09 -27.11
CA VAL A 27 -17.51 2.03 -26.16
C VAL A 27 -15.98 1.83 -26.09
N ARG A 28 -15.29 1.87 -27.24
CA ARG A 28 -13.82 1.79 -27.28
C ARG A 28 -13.16 3.00 -26.62
N ALA A 29 -13.65 4.21 -26.87
CA ALA A 29 -13.14 5.43 -26.26
C ALA A 29 -13.37 5.43 -24.73
N THR A 30 -14.56 5.03 -24.27
CA THR A 30 -14.87 4.89 -22.84
C THR A 30 -13.96 3.89 -22.15
N ARG A 31 -13.72 2.71 -22.75
CA ARG A 31 -12.79 1.72 -22.20
C ARG A 31 -11.36 2.26 -22.08
N ARG A 32 -10.88 2.99 -23.11
CA ARG A 32 -9.55 3.63 -23.07
C ARG A 32 -9.47 4.70 -21.97
N ASN A 33 -10.49 5.54 -21.85
CA ASN A 33 -10.53 6.57 -20.80
C ASN A 33 -10.57 5.96 -19.40
N GLN A 34 -11.31 4.86 -19.20
CA GLN A 34 -11.33 4.13 -17.93
C GLN A 34 -9.94 3.58 -17.57
N GLN A 35 -9.25 2.98 -18.54
CA GLN A 35 -7.88 2.48 -18.34
C GLN A 35 -6.92 3.61 -17.96
N GLN A 36 -6.94 4.73 -18.69
CA GLN A 36 -6.11 5.91 -18.39
C GLN A 36 -6.43 6.51 -17.01
N GLN A 37 -7.69 6.50 -16.59
CA GLN A 37 -8.08 6.95 -15.25
C GLN A 37 -7.52 6.04 -14.15
N LEU A 38 -7.49 4.72 -14.36
CA LEU A 38 -6.89 3.79 -13.40
C LEU A 38 -5.38 4.01 -13.28
N GLU A 39 -4.68 4.11 -14.40
CA GLU A 39 -3.24 4.39 -14.43
C GLU A 39 -2.90 5.73 -13.76
N THR A 40 -3.69 6.77 -14.06
CA THR A 40 -3.53 8.09 -13.42
C THR A 40 -3.73 8.01 -11.91
N ARG A 41 -4.73 7.27 -11.45
CA ARG A 41 -5.00 7.09 -10.02
C ARG A 41 -3.87 6.34 -9.32
N GLN A 42 -3.35 5.27 -9.92
CA GLN A 42 -2.20 4.53 -9.39
C GLN A 42 -0.96 5.44 -9.30
N ALA A 43 -0.68 6.23 -10.34
CA ALA A 43 0.41 7.20 -10.33
C ALA A 43 0.23 8.28 -9.25
N GLN A 44 -1.01 8.74 -9.00
CA GLN A 44 -1.30 9.68 -7.92
C GLN A 44 -1.02 9.07 -6.54
N PHE A 45 -1.46 7.83 -6.29
CA PHE A 45 -1.14 7.15 -5.04
C PHE A 45 0.36 6.93 -4.88
N PHE A 46 1.06 6.54 -5.94
CA PHE A 46 2.52 6.42 -5.96
C PHE A 46 3.20 7.71 -5.52
N MET A 47 2.84 8.84 -6.13
CA MET A 47 3.38 10.15 -5.79
C MET A 47 3.09 10.50 -4.34
N GLN A 48 1.86 10.27 -3.87
CA GLN A 48 1.48 10.55 -2.48
C GLN A 48 2.25 9.71 -1.46
N ILE A 49 2.44 8.41 -1.72
CA ILE A 49 3.28 7.54 -0.89
C ILE A 49 4.71 8.08 -0.88
N ARG A 50 5.25 8.43 -2.05
CA ARG A 50 6.61 8.92 -2.19
C ARG A 50 6.84 10.24 -1.45
N ASP A 51 5.89 11.16 -1.53
CA ASP A 51 5.94 12.47 -0.89
C ASP A 51 5.83 12.35 0.63
N ASN A 52 5.00 11.44 1.14
CA ASN A 52 4.89 11.17 2.57
C ASN A 52 6.08 10.34 3.11
N TRP A 53 6.75 9.58 2.24
CA TRP A 53 7.98 8.86 2.54
C TRP A 53 9.23 9.73 2.29
N ASP A 54 9.25 10.89 2.92
CA ASP A 54 10.33 11.86 2.82
C ASP A 54 11.51 11.54 3.75
N MET A 55 12.53 12.40 3.74
CA MET A 55 13.73 12.24 4.57
C MET A 55 13.43 12.32 6.08
N ASP A 56 12.40 13.06 6.47
CA ASP A 56 12.00 13.17 7.88
C ASP A 56 11.31 11.88 8.35
N MET A 57 10.39 11.32 7.55
CA MET A 57 9.79 10.01 7.82
C MET A 57 10.85 8.91 7.90
N ILE A 58 11.80 8.90 6.96
CA ILE A 58 12.94 7.98 6.97
C ILE A 58 13.79 8.18 8.22
N GLY A 59 14.04 9.42 8.64
CA GLY A 59 14.79 9.76 9.84
C GLY A 59 14.12 9.24 11.12
N ARG A 60 12.83 9.52 11.29
CA ARG A 60 12.01 9.04 12.41
C ARG A 60 12.00 7.51 12.48
N ARG A 61 11.80 6.84 11.34
CA ARG A 61 11.90 5.37 11.28
C ARG A 61 13.28 4.89 11.69
N SER A 62 14.34 5.48 11.14
CA SER A 62 15.72 5.05 11.41
C SER A 62 16.07 5.18 12.89
N GLU A 63 15.57 6.21 13.56
CA GLU A 63 15.70 6.37 15.02
C GLU A 63 14.99 5.25 15.79
N ILE A 64 13.74 4.92 15.42
CA ILE A 64 13.00 3.81 16.05
C ILE A 64 13.74 2.47 15.88
N MET A 65 14.38 2.26 14.73
CA MET A 65 15.10 1.01 14.45
C MET A 65 16.28 0.77 15.40
N VAL A 66 16.86 1.82 15.99
CA VAL A 66 17.99 1.72 16.93
C VAL A 66 17.59 1.81 18.40
N TRP A 67 16.30 1.99 18.71
CA TRP A 67 15.82 1.95 20.09
C TRP A 67 16.05 0.58 20.73
N GLU A 68 16.31 0.55 22.03
CA GLU A 68 16.58 -0.69 22.76
C GLU A 68 15.68 -0.76 23.99
N TRP A 69 14.95 -1.88 24.09
CA TRP A 69 14.08 -2.18 25.20
C TRP A 69 14.01 -3.69 25.42
N ASP A 70 13.81 -4.09 26.66
CA ASP A 70 13.72 -5.50 27.04
C ASP A 70 12.28 -6.01 26.99
N ASP A 71 11.34 -5.25 27.55
CA ASP A 71 9.92 -5.60 27.64
C ASP A 71 9.00 -4.39 27.44
N TYR A 72 7.69 -4.61 27.55
CA TYR A 72 6.67 -3.57 27.39
C TYR A 72 6.79 -2.45 28.42
N HIS A 73 7.10 -2.76 29.67
CA HIS A 73 7.20 -1.75 30.73
C HIS A 73 8.46 -0.89 30.56
N ASP A 74 9.58 -1.51 30.18
CA ASP A 74 10.81 -0.79 29.82
C ASP A 74 10.60 0.12 28.59
N PHE A 75 9.89 -0.39 27.57
CA PHE A 75 9.50 0.43 26.41
C PHE A 75 8.68 1.66 26.84
N ILE A 76 7.62 1.47 27.62
CA ILE A 76 6.78 2.57 28.10
C ILE A 76 7.59 3.52 29.02
N GLY A 77 8.53 3.00 29.79
CA GLY A 77 9.42 3.79 30.64
C GLY A 77 10.39 4.68 29.86
N LYS A 78 10.87 4.24 28.68
CA LYS A 78 11.84 4.98 27.84
C LYS A 78 11.20 5.84 26.75
N TYR A 79 10.12 5.33 26.14
CA TYR A 79 9.54 5.84 24.89
C TYR A 79 8.03 6.05 24.96
N GLY A 80 7.43 5.86 26.13
CA GLY A 80 5.99 6.01 26.35
C GLY A 80 5.53 7.47 26.31
N PRO A 81 4.20 7.69 26.27
CA PRO A 81 3.61 9.02 26.12
C PRO A 81 3.94 9.96 27.28
N ASP A 82 4.07 9.44 28.51
CA ASP A 82 4.38 10.26 29.70
C ASP A 82 5.88 10.42 29.94
N SER A 83 6.68 9.43 29.53
CA SER A 83 8.14 9.40 29.76
C SER A 83 8.91 10.14 28.68
N ASN A 84 8.52 9.96 27.42
CA ASN A 84 9.14 10.60 26.27
C ASN A 84 8.10 10.83 25.15
N PRO A 85 7.32 11.92 25.25
CA PRO A 85 6.27 12.25 24.28
C PRO A 85 6.80 12.38 22.85
N GLU A 86 8.05 12.82 22.68
CA GLU A 86 8.65 12.99 21.36
C GLU A 86 8.93 11.64 20.70
N ALA A 87 9.53 10.70 21.44
CA ALA A 87 9.74 9.33 20.96
C ALA A 87 8.40 8.67 20.65
N TRP A 88 7.43 8.75 21.57
CA TRP A 88 6.08 8.22 21.34
C TRP A 88 5.48 8.76 20.03
N ARG A 89 5.59 10.07 19.78
CA ARG A 89 5.11 10.70 18.53
C ARG A 89 5.80 10.13 17.29
N LYS A 90 7.10 9.80 17.35
CA LYS A 90 7.81 9.15 16.23
C LYS A 90 7.24 7.78 15.94
N LEU A 91 7.04 6.95 16.98
CA LEU A 91 6.45 5.61 16.83
C LEU A 91 5.05 5.70 16.21
N ILE A 92 4.18 6.55 16.77
CA ILE A 92 2.81 6.72 16.27
C ILE A 92 2.81 7.29 14.85
N SER A 93 3.70 8.22 14.51
CA SER A 93 3.80 8.78 13.16
C SER A 93 4.13 7.71 12.12
N VAL A 94 5.17 6.89 12.36
CA VAL A 94 5.60 5.86 11.42
C VAL A 94 4.60 4.70 11.39
N GLY A 95 4.11 4.29 12.56
CA GLY A 95 3.10 3.24 12.69
C GLY A 95 1.80 3.61 11.98
N SER A 96 1.28 4.81 12.20
CA SER A 96 0.03 5.27 11.55
C SER A 96 0.16 5.38 10.03
N PHE A 97 1.34 5.74 9.52
CA PHE A 97 1.60 5.74 8.09
C PHE A 97 1.45 4.34 7.49
N PHE A 98 2.08 3.34 8.10
CA PHE A 98 1.96 1.95 7.63
C PHE A 98 0.59 1.33 7.88
N GLU A 99 -0.07 1.63 9.00
CA GLU A 99 -1.46 1.26 9.24
C GLU A 99 -2.38 1.78 8.12
N GLY A 100 -2.22 3.06 7.77
CA GLY A 100 -2.97 3.67 6.67
C GLY A 100 -2.74 2.96 5.33
N LEU A 101 -1.49 2.58 5.04
CA LEU A 101 -1.16 1.77 3.86
C LEU A 101 -1.81 0.39 3.90
N GLY A 102 -1.81 -0.28 5.05
CA GLY A 102 -2.46 -1.57 5.24
C GLY A 102 -3.96 -1.52 4.92
N VAL A 103 -4.65 -0.48 5.42
CA VAL A 103 -6.07 -0.26 5.09
C VAL A 103 -6.29 -0.02 3.59
N MET A 104 -5.40 0.75 2.94
CA MET A 104 -5.51 1.03 1.50
C MET A 104 -5.32 -0.23 0.66
N VAL A 105 -4.39 -1.11 1.05
CA VAL A 105 -4.16 -2.40 0.41
C VAL A 105 -5.36 -3.32 0.62
N GLU A 106 -5.81 -3.51 1.87
CA GLU A 106 -6.94 -4.40 2.16
C GLU A 106 -8.21 -3.99 1.41
N ARG A 107 -8.46 -2.68 1.28
CA ARG A 107 -9.63 -2.17 0.56
C ARG A 107 -9.47 -2.17 -0.96
N GLY A 108 -8.34 -2.62 -1.49
CA GLY A 108 -8.06 -2.69 -2.92
C GLY A 108 -7.89 -1.32 -3.58
N PHE A 109 -7.53 -0.28 -2.81
CA PHE A 109 -7.23 1.04 -3.38
C PHE A 109 -5.82 1.11 -3.96
N ILE A 110 -4.89 0.32 -3.42
CA ILE A 110 -3.51 0.23 -3.87
C ILE A 110 -3.17 -1.23 -4.13
N ASP A 111 -2.51 -1.48 -5.25
CA ASP A 111 -1.99 -2.80 -5.58
C ASP A 111 -0.87 -3.17 -4.58
N PRO A 112 -0.99 -4.28 -3.84
CA PRO A 112 0.04 -4.68 -2.88
C PRO A 112 1.41 -4.93 -3.53
N TYR A 113 1.46 -5.30 -4.82
CA TYR A 113 2.73 -5.46 -5.54
C TYR A 113 3.47 -4.12 -5.69
N LEU A 114 2.74 -3.02 -5.91
CA LEU A 114 3.33 -1.68 -5.96
C LEU A 114 3.93 -1.26 -4.61
N VAL A 115 3.30 -1.69 -3.51
CA VAL A 115 3.80 -1.41 -2.15
C VAL A 115 5.05 -2.23 -1.86
N ASP A 116 5.08 -3.50 -2.29
CA ASP A 116 6.26 -4.37 -2.16
C ASP A 116 7.47 -3.79 -2.91
N ASP A 117 7.28 -3.36 -4.16
CA ASP A 117 8.32 -2.75 -5.00
C ASP A 117 8.98 -1.51 -4.35
N LEU A 118 8.24 -0.79 -3.50
CA LEU A 118 8.68 0.48 -2.90
C LEU A 118 9.17 0.37 -1.46
N LEU A 119 8.42 -0.36 -0.63
CA LEU A 119 8.50 -0.25 0.83
C LEU A 119 8.59 -1.59 1.55
N SER A 120 8.79 -2.71 0.84
CA SER A 120 8.91 -4.04 1.45
C SER A 120 9.92 -4.12 2.58
N GLY A 121 11.15 -3.67 2.34
CA GLY A 121 12.19 -3.60 3.36
C GLY A 121 11.78 -2.76 4.58
N PRO A 122 11.40 -1.48 4.40
CA PRO A 122 10.93 -0.62 5.47
C PRO A 122 9.79 -1.18 6.32
N ILE A 123 8.74 -1.70 5.68
CA ILE A 123 7.56 -2.29 6.34
C ILE A 123 7.96 -3.51 7.15
N ILE A 124 8.66 -4.46 6.53
CA ILE A 124 9.02 -5.73 7.16
C ILE A 124 9.89 -5.52 8.39
N GLN A 125 10.94 -4.73 8.26
CA GLN A 125 11.82 -4.43 9.38
C GLN A 125 11.10 -3.66 10.50
N PHE A 126 10.19 -2.74 10.16
CA PHE A 126 9.48 -1.95 11.16
C PHE A 126 8.53 -2.83 11.99
N TRP A 127 7.75 -3.70 11.34
CA TRP A 127 6.90 -4.64 12.06
C TRP A 127 7.72 -5.64 12.88
N GLU A 128 8.79 -6.22 12.33
CA GLU A 128 9.63 -7.16 13.09
C GLU A 128 10.28 -6.51 14.33
N LYS A 129 10.60 -5.22 14.25
CA LYS A 129 11.13 -4.46 15.38
C LYS A 129 10.06 -4.11 16.42
N THR A 130 8.87 -3.69 15.98
CA THR A 130 7.84 -3.09 16.86
C THR A 130 6.73 -4.06 17.27
N SER A 131 6.59 -5.20 16.60
CA SER A 131 5.56 -6.20 16.90
C SER A 131 5.58 -6.70 18.34
N PRO A 132 6.73 -6.92 19.03
CA PRO A 132 6.68 -7.33 20.44
C PRO A 132 5.95 -6.30 21.31
N PHE A 133 6.13 -5.01 21.02
CA PHE A 133 5.43 -3.93 21.70
C PHE A 133 3.92 -3.95 21.38
N PHE A 134 3.54 -4.01 20.09
CA PHE A 134 2.12 -4.00 19.70
C PHE A 134 1.36 -5.22 20.25
N LEU A 135 1.96 -6.41 20.18
CA LEU A 135 1.36 -7.65 20.67
C LEU A 135 1.16 -7.63 22.19
N GLU A 136 2.11 -7.08 22.95
CA GLU A 136 1.91 -6.90 24.40
C GLU A 136 0.90 -5.79 24.71
N MET A 137 0.90 -4.69 23.94
CA MET A 137 -0.11 -3.63 24.09
C MET A 137 -1.53 -4.16 23.92
N ARG A 138 -1.77 -5.06 22.96
CA ARG A 138 -3.08 -5.73 22.78
C ARG A 138 -3.54 -6.43 24.05
N LYS A 139 -2.63 -7.10 24.75
CA LYS A 139 -2.90 -7.85 25.98
C LYS A 139 -3.12 -6.92 27.18
N VAL A 140 -2.20 -5.98 27.39
CA VAL A 140 -2.20 -5.08 28.56
C VAL A 140 -3.37 -4.10 28.51
N MET A 141 -3.67 -3.55 27.33
CA MET A 141 -4.73 -2.54 27.16
C MET A 141 -6.08 -3.13 26.74
N ASN A 142 -6.17 -4.46 26.54
CA ASN A 142 -7.34 -5.12 25.97
C ASN A 142 -7.80 -4.49 24.65
N TRP A 143 -6.83 -4.16 23.79
CA TRP A 143 -7.05 -3.47 22.51
C TRP A 143 -6.55 -4.35 21.36
N PRO A 144 -7.32 -5.35 20.92
CA PRO A 144 -6.86 -6.34 19.94
C PRO A 144 -6.51 -5.73 18.57
N GLN A 145 -7.08 -4.58 18.22
CA GLN A 145 -6.86 -3.90 16.94
C GLN A 145 -5.53 -3.12 16.88
N ALA A 146 -4.77 -3.04 17.98
CA ALA A 146 -3.51 -2.32 18.02
C ALA A 146 -2.52 -2.88 16.98
N GLY A 147 -2.16 -2.09 15.97
CA GLY A 147 -1.20 -2.53 14.95
C GLY A 147 -1.79 -3.55 13.94
N GLU A 148 -3.12 -3.72 13.86
CA GLU A 148 -3.73 -4.77 13.03
C GLU A 148 -3.50 -4.59 11.53
N TRP A 149 -3.56 -3.35 11.01
CA TRP A 149 -3.41 -3.12 9.58
C TRP A 149 -1.94 -3.09 9.18
N LEU A 150 -1.05 -2.71 10.09
CA LEU A 150 0.39 -2.88 9.91
C LEU A 150 0.77 -4.37 9.90
N GLU A 151 0.19 -5.19 10.79
CA GLU A 151 0.39 -6.65 10.78
C GLU A 151 -0.10 -7.27 9.47
N TYR A 152 -1.32 -6.92 9.05
CA TYR A 152 -1.86 -7.36 7.76
C TYR A 152 -0.95 -6.95 6.59
N LEU A 153 -0.51 -5.68 6.57
CA LEU A 153 0.37 -5.18 5.52
C LEU A 153 1.70 -5.94 5.49
N TYR A 154 2.26 -6.23 6.67
CA TYR A 154 3.45 -7.05 6.81
C TYR A 154 3.27 -8.43 6.17
N ASP A 155 2.18 -9.13 6.49
CA ASP A 155 1.95 -10.48 5.99
C ASP A 155 1.82 -10.50 4.46
N VAL A 156 1.02 -9.59 3.90
CA VAL A 156 0.83 -9.47 2.44
C VAL A 156 2.15 -9.18 1.73
N VAL A 157 2.88 -8.16 2.17
CA VAL A 157 4.11 -7.72 1.51
C VAL A 157 5.21 -8.76 1.67
N LYS A 158 5.32 -9.40 2.85
CA LYS A 158 6.29 -10.47 3.07
C LYS A 158 6.00 -11.68 2.19
N GLU A 159 4.74 -12.05 2.00
CA GLU A 159 4.36 -13.13 1.09
C GLU A 159 4.75 -12.82 -0.36
N ILE A 160 4.50 -11.59 -0.83
CA ILE A 160 4.86 -11.15 -2.19
C ILE A 160 6.38 -11.18 -2.37
N ARG A 161 7.13 -10.55 -1.46
CA ARG A 161 8.60 -10.54 -1.49
C ARG A 161 9.17 -11.95 -1.53
N ASP A 162 8.68 -12.86 -0.67
CA ASP A 162 9.20 -14.22 -0.58
C ASP A 162 8.90 -15.03 -1.85
N LYS A 163 7.83 -14.71 -2.59
CA LYS A 163 7.53 -15.29 -3.91
C LYS A 163 8.42 -14.72 -5.01
N GLN A 164 8.68 -13.41 -5.01
CA GLN A 164 9.47 -12.74 -6.03
C GLN A 164 10.98 -12.95 -5.86
N HIS A 165 11.43 -13.06 -4.61
CA HIS A 165 12.84 -13.13 -4.22
C HIS A 165 13.14 -14.36 -3.35
N PRO A 166 12.91 -15.59 -3.85
CA PRO A 166 13.17 -16.82 -3.08
C PRO A 166 14.63 -16.97 -2.65
N GLU A 167 15.57 -16.32 -3.35
CA GLU A 167 17.00 -16.28 -3.03
C GLU A 167 17.30 -15.64 -1.66
N ILE A 168 16.48 -14.69 -1.22
CA ILE A 168 16.67 -13.99 0.07
C ILE A 168 16.43 -14.96 1.24
N LYS A 169 15.54 -15.95 1.07
CA LYS A 169 15.23 -16.96 2.08
C LYS A 169 16.43 -17.85 2.40
N HIS A 170 17.30 -18.06 1.41
CA HIS A 170 18.49 -18.91 1.51
C HIS A 170 19.79 -18.12 1.72
N MET A 171 19.70 -16.79 1.86
CA MET A 171 20.88 -15.96 2.07
C MET A 171 21.48 -16.27 3.44
N PRO A 172 22.79 -16.60 3.52
CA PRO A 172 23.44 -16.97 4.76
C PRO A 172 23.33 -15.82 5.78
N THR A 173 23.11 -16.16 7.05
CA THR A 173 22.90 -15.22 8.16
C THR A 173 24.01 -14.16 8.28
N SER A 174 25.21 -14.41 7.72
CA SER A 174 26.32 -13.46 7.62
C SER A 174 26.05 -12.22 6.75
N LEU A 175 25.08 -12.28 5.84
CA LEU A 175 24.62 -11.16 5.01
C LEU A 175 23.36 -10.49 5.57
N LYS A 176 22.70 -11.12 6.55
CA LYS A 176 21.63 -10.50 7.34
C LYS A 176 22.31 -9.57 8.36
N TRP A 177 22.61 -8.35 7.92
CA TRP A 177 23.15 -7.22 8.70
C TRP A 177 23.76 -7.61 10.05
N LYS A 178 25.10 -7.68 10.09
CA LYS A 178 25.82 -7.72 11.37
C LYS A 178 25.36 -6.51 12.19
N ARG A 179 24.51 -6.74 13.20
CA ARG A 179 24.31 -5.82 14.31
C ARG A 179 25.67 -5.72 15.00
N ASN A 180 26.40 -4.65 14.72
CA ASN A 180 27.53 -4.24 15.54
C ASN A 180 26.97 -3.47 16.75
#